data_AF-A0A926B104-F1
#
_entry.id   AF-A0A926B104-F1
#
_cell.length_a   1.000
_cell.length_b   1.000
_cell.length_c   1.000
_cell.angle_alpha   90.00
_cell.angle_beta   90.00
_cell.angle_gamma   90.00
#
_symmetry.space_group_name_H-M   'P 1'
#
loop_
_entity.id
_entity.type
_entity.pdbx_description
1 polymer ?
#
loop_
_entity_poly.entity_id
_entity_poly.type
_entity_poly.pdbx_seq_one_letter_code
_entity_poly.pdbx_strand_id
1 'polypeptide(L)' 'MWVITFENAFLLKVNSWLNVAWLTDVFYNDRVPVVRDDGTTGPATQIRNQLIIAINYSIANF' A
#
# COMPACT_ATOMS: atom_id res chain seq x y z
N MET A 1 -5.99 -4.06 23.57
CA MET A 1 -5.14 -4.12 22.37
C MET A 1 -5.98 -3.74 21.18
N TRP A 2 -5.55 -2.78 20.38
CA TRP A 2 -6.29 -2.31 19.21
C TRP A 2 -5.38 -2.24 17.99
N VAL A 3 -5.80 -2.94 16.94
CA VAL A 3 -5.23 -2.80 15.60
C VAL A 3 -6.29 -2.13 14.75
N ILE A 4 -5.97 -0.97 14.20
CA ILE A 4 -6.88 -0.22 13.34
C ILE A 4 -6.18 -0.06 12.00
N THR A 5 -6.86 -0.45 10.93
CA THR A 5 -6.39 -0.26 9.56
C THR A 5 -7.49 0.40 8.76
N PHE A 6 -7.17 1.49 8.09
CA PHE A 6 -7.99 2.14 7.08
C PHE A 6 -7.27 2.00 5.75
N GLU A 7 -7.93 1.38 4.77
CA GLU A 7 -7.37 1.12 3.45
C GLU A 7 -8.21 1.84 2.40
N ASN A 8 -7.52 2.47 1.46
CA ASN A 8 -8.11 3.05 0.28
C ASN A 8 -7.41 2.50 -0.95
N ALA A 9 -8.19 2.03 -1.92
CA ALA A 9 -7.67 1.44 -3.14
C ALA A 9 -8.38 2.03 -4.36
N PHE A 10 -7.60 2.70 -5.20
CA PHE A 10 -8.01 3.11 -6.54
C PHE A 10 -7.44 2.12 -7.54
N LEU A 11 -8.31 1.35 -8.20
CA LEU A 11 -7.91 0.43 -9.26
C LEU A 11 -8.46 0.92 -10.59
N LEU A 12 -7.58 1.27 -11.51
CA LEU A 12 -7.90 1.78 -12.83
C LEU A 12 -7.44 0.79 -13.90
N LYS A 13 -8.42 0.20 -14.59
CA LYS A 13 -8.18 -0.48 -15.86
C LYS A 13 -8.15 0.57 -16.97
N VAL A 14 -6.95 0.97 -17.39
CA VAL A 14 -6.78 1.98 -18.43
C VAL A 14 -7.10 1.38 -19.80
N ASN A 15 -6.53 0.21 -20.11
CA ASN A 15 -6.83 -0.53 -21.33
C ASN A 15 -6.51 -2.03 -21.18
N SER A 16 -6.49 -2.78 -22.29
CA SER A 16 -6.19 -4.22 -22.28
C SER A 16 -4.77 -4.57 -21.84
N TRP A 17 -3.82 -3.64 -21.97
CA TRP A 17 -2.40 -3.86 -21.71
C TRP A 17 -1.86 -3.05 -20.52
N LEU A 18 -2.61 -2.09 -19.98
CA LEU A 18 -2.20 -1.20 -18.89
C LEU A 18 -3.25 -1.15 -17.78
N ASN A 19 -2.79 -1.43 -16.56
CA ASN A 19 -3.53 -1.20 -15.33
C ASN A 19 -2.70 -0.36 -14.37
N VAL A 20 -3.36 0.53 -13.64
CA VAL A 20 -2.75 1.35 -12.60
C VAL A 20 -3.54 1.15 -11.33
N ALA A 21 -2.86 0.91 -10.22
CA ALA A 21 -3.46 0.91 -8.90
C ALA A 21 -2.73 1.88 -7.99
N TRP A 22 -3.48 2.63 -7.19
CA TRP A 22 -2.96 3.46 -6.13
C TRP A 22 -3.63 3.06 -4.83
N LEU A 23 -2.81 2.62 -3.87
CA LEU A 23 -3.27 2.15 -2.58
C LEU A 23 -2.69 3.05 -1.49
N THR A 24 -3.54 3.42 -0.54
CA THR A 24 -3.16 4.19 0.64
C THR A 24 -3.70 3.48 1.87
N ASP A 25 -2.79 3.10 2.76
CA ASP A 25 -3.13 2.42 4.01
C ASP A 25 -2.69 3.29 5.19
N VAL A 26 -3.58 3.48 6.14
CA VAL A 26 -3.29 4.07 7.44
C VAL A 26 -3.49 2.98 8.48
N PHE A 27 -2.44 2.61 9.19
CA PHE A 27 -2.51 1.54 10.18
C PHE A 27 -1.87 1.93 11.51
N TYR A 28 -2.50 1.48 12.58
CA TYR A 28 -2.02 1.62 13.94
C TYR A 28 -1.96 0.22 14.58
N ASN A 29 -0.80 -0.14 15.11
CA ASN A 29 -0.58 -1.42 15.76
C ASN A 29 0.13 -1.21 17.10
N ASP A 30 -0.57 -1.50 18.19
CA ASP A 30 -0.03 -1.37 19.54
C ASP A 30 0.92 -2.49 19.96
N ARG A 31 1.03 -3.57 19.15
CA ARG A 31 1.89 -4.73 19.42
C ARG A 31 3.28 -4.61 18.82
N VAL A 32 3.48 -3.70 17.87
CA VAL A 32 4.75 -3.52 17.17
C VAL A 32 5.31 -2.15 17.53
N PRO A 33 6.32 -2.09 18.42
CA PRO A 33 6.94 -0.83 18.77
C PRO A 33 7.76 -0.32 17.59
N VAL A 34 7.54 0.94 17.22
CA VAL A 34 8.36 1.65 16.23
C VAL A 34 9.44 2.42 17.00
N VAL A 35 10.70 2.24 16.60
CA VAL A 35 11.82 3.05 17.08
C VAL A 35 11.80 4.36 16.29
N ARG A 36 11.63 5.48 16.98
CA ARG A 36 11.66 6.81 16.38
C ARG A 36 13.09 7.34 16.35
N ASP A 37 13.32 8.36 15.53
CA ASP A 37 14.64 8.99 15.35
C ASP A 37 15.18 9.63 16.64
N ASP A 38 14.31 9.96 17.59
CA ASP A 38 14.64 10.50 18.92
C ASP A 38 14.98 9.42 19.96
N GLY A 39 15.02 8.14 19.56
CA GLY A 39 15.30 7.00 20.43
C GLY A 39 14.11 6.53 21.27
N THR A 40 12.95 7.18 21.17
CA THR A 40 11.73 6.70 21.85
C THR A 40 11.15 5.49 21.12
N THR A 41 10.62 4.55 21.89
CA THR A 41 9.90 3.38 21.37
C THR A 41 8.44 3.44 21.76
N GLY A 42 7.56 3.16 20.82
CA GLY A 42 6.14 3.05 21.10
C GLY A 42 5.32 2.78 19.85
N PRO A 43 4.03 2.53 20.01
CA PRO A 43 3.15 2.36 18.87
C PRO A 43 2.95 3.69 18.16
N ALA A 44 2.87 3.64 16.84
CA ALA A 44 2.74 4.81 15.99
C ALA A 44 1.75 4.52 14.87
N THR A 45 0.97 5.53 14.49
CA THR A 45 0.18 5.48 13.27
C THR A 45 1.13 5.61 12.08
N GLN A 46 1.05 4.67 11.16
CA GLN A 46 1.86 4.64 9.96
C GLN A 46 0.97 4.84 8.73
N ILE A 47 1.50 5.55 7.74
CA ILE A 47 0.84 5.78 6.46
C ILE A 47 1.71 5.16 5.38
N ARG A 48 1.14 4.27 4.58
CA ARG A 48 1.80 3.65 3.43
C ARG A 48 1.06 4.04 2.17
N ASN A 49 1.81 4.47 1.16
CA ASN A 49 1.29 4.74 -0.18
C ASN A 49 2.00 3.83 -1.17
N GLN A 50 1.23 3.16 -2.03
CA GLN A 50 1.75 2.25 -3.06
C GLN A 50 1.16 2.65 -4.40
N LEU A 51 2.03 3.02 -5.35
CA LEU A 51 1.67 3.18 -6.76
C LEU A 51 2.12 1.93 -7.51
N ILE A 52 1.17 1.23 -8.11
CA ILE A 52 1.39 0.01 -8.88
C ILE A 52 1.03 0.30 -10.33
N ILE A 53 1.98 0.06 -11.23
CA ILE A 53 1.77 0.18 -12.69
C ILE A 53 2.03 -1.21 -13.28
N ALA A 54 1.00 -1.81 -13.86
CA ALA A 54 1.06 -3.13 -14.46
C ALA A 54 0.94 -3.03 -15.98
N ILE A 55 1.98 -3.48 -16.69
CA ILE A 55 2.06 -3.53 -18.15
C ILE A 55 2.00 -5.00 -18.57
N ASN A 56 0.99 -5.34 -19.35
CA ASN A 56 0.77 -6.69 -19.87
C ASN A 56 1.05 -6.71 -21.37
N TYR A 57 1.98 -7.55 -21.79
CA TYR A 57 2.29 -7.79 -23.19
C TYR A 57 2.08 -9.26 -23.52
N SER A 58 1.31 -9.54 -24.56
CA SER A 58 1.01 -10.91 -25.02
C SER A 58 1.45 -11.05 -26.47
N ILE A 59 2.29 -12.06 -26.73
CA ILE A 59 2.69 -12.44 -28.09
C ILE A 59 1.78 -13.59 -28.51
N ALA A 60 0.74 -13.28 -29.28
CA ALA A 60 0.01 -14.32 -30.01
C ALA A 60 0.79 -14.62 -31.28
N ASN A 61 1.51 -15.75 -31.30
CA ASN A 61 2.07 -16.28 -32.53
C ASN A 61 0.91 -16.76 -33.41
N PHE A 62 0.89 -16.32 -34.68
CA PHE A 62 0.01 -16.83 -35.72
C PHE A 62 0.48 -18.21 -36.18
#